data_AF-A0A2V5JK30-F1
#
_entry.id   AF-A0A2V5JK30-F1
#
_cell.length_a   1.000
_cell.length_b   1.000
_cell.length_c   1.000
_cell.angle_alpha   90.00
_cell.angle_beta   90.00
_cell.angle_gamma   90.00
#
_symmetry.space_group_name_H-M   'P 1'
#
loop_
_entity.id
_entity.type
_entity.pdbx_description
1 polymer ?
#
loop_
_entity_poly.entity_id
_entity_poly.type
_entity_poly.pdbx_seq_one_letter_code
_entity_poly.pdbx_strand_id
1 'polypeptide(L)'
;DWEYLRWPVCFTATNARFTQLWQEKFAPLRQWICDAATCVAAEVQRDYLNFRLDHGLVTYGDQIALAEELLQHPEAARRIRDEHFRVILDEAQDTEPLQFSVLLEAARPPEATGVWLQDRHLGPRPGHFCMVGDFQQSIYWQRADLSSIS
;
A
#
# COMPACT_ATOMS: atom_id res chain seq x y z
N ASP A 1 7.90 -0.12 -11.75
CA ASP A 1 8.09 0.66 -12.99
C ASP A 1 7.09 1.79 -13.09
N TRP A 2 7.48 2.96 -12.60
CA TRP A 2 6.67 4.18 -12.62
C TRP A 2 7.28 5.16 -13.65
N GLU A 3 7.04 4.91 -14.94
CA GLU A 3 7.47 5.81 -16.03
C GLU A 3 6.51 7.01 -16.16
N TYR A 4 6.63 7.99 -15.25
CA TYR A 4 5.83 9.22 -15.33
C TYR A 4 6.37 10.25 -16.35
N LEU A 5 7.59 10.05 -16.87
CA LEU A 5 8.21 10.96 -17.83
C LEU A 5 8.16 10.41 -19.26
N ARG A 6 7.19 10.88 -20.05
CA ARG A 6 7.31 10.80 -21.52
C ARG A 6 8.35 11.81 -21.98
N TRP A 7 9.52 11.34 -22.38
CA TRP A 7 10.50 12.18 -23.05
C TRP A 7 10.00 12.54 -24.47
N PRO A 8 10.42 13.69 -25.04
CA PRO A 8 10.18 13.99 -26.45
C PRO A 8 10.56 12.79 -27.32
N VAL A 9 9.71 12.49 -28.29
CA VAL A 9 9.85 11.34 -29.20
C VAL A 9 11.08 11.58 -30.07
N CYS A 10 12.25 11.15 -29.57
CA CYS A 10 13.48 11.20 -30.33
C CYS A 10 13.50 10.00 -31.28
N PHE A 11 13.08 10.26 -32.51
CA PHE A 11 13.39 9.55 -33.75
C PHE A 11 12.51 8.37 -34.17
N THR A 12 12.16 8.45 -35.46
CA THR A 12 11.42 7.50 -36.29
C THR A 12 12.08 6.11 -36.32
N ALA A 13 11.28 5.08 -36.57
CA ALA A 13 11.50 3.63 -36.45
C ALA A 13 12.78 3.01 -37.10
N THR A 14 13.68 3.80 -37.68
CA THR A 14 14.79 3.33 -38.51
C THR A 14 16.06 2.95 -37.73
N ASN A 15 16.11 3.07 -36.39
CA ASN A 15 17.38 2.92 -35.66
C ASN A 15 17.26 2.30 -34.25
N ALA A 16 16.71 1.09 -34.15
CA ALA A 16 16.53 0.35 -32.89
C ALA A 16 17.78 0.26 -32.00
N ARG A 17 18.97 0.13 -32.60
CA ARG A 17 20.26 0.10 -31.87
C ARG A 17 20.61 1.43 -31.19
N PHE A 18 20.28 2.55 -31.85
CA PHE A 18 20.46 3.88 -31.25
C PHE A 18 19.48 4.07 -30.09
N THR A 19 18.22 3.66 -30.25
CA THR A 19 17.20 3.72 -29.20
C THR A 19 17.61 2.93 -27.97
N GLN A 20 18.13 1.70 -28.14
CA GLN A 20 18.60 0.89 -27.03
C GLN A 20 19.79 1.53 -26.30
N LEU A 21 20.81 1.99 -27.04
CA LEU A 21 21.97 2.66 -26.45
C LEU A 21 21.56 3.96 -25.73
N TRP A 22 20.62 4.72 -26.30
CA TRP A 22 20.07 5.91 -25.68
C TRP A 22 19.33 5.56 -24.37
N GLN A 23 18.49 4.53 -24.38
CA GLN A 23 17.80 4.06 -23.19
C GLN A 23 18.80 3.65 -22.10
N GLU A 24 19.78 2.81 -22.42
CA GLU A 24 20.79 2.36 -21.45
C GLU A 24 21.60 3.53 -20.87
N LYS A 25 22.06 4.46 -21.71
CA LYS A 25 22.89 5.58 -21.25
C LYS A 25 22.14 6.60 -20.40
N PHE A 26 20.86 6.82 -20.68
CA PHE A 26 20.04 7.76 -19.90
C PHE A 26 19.26 7.08 -18.76
N ALA A 27 19.34 5.77 -18.59
CA ALA A 27 18.66 5.05 -17.51
C ALA A 27 18.98 5.61 -16.11
N PRO A 28 20.25 5.92 -15.75
CA PRO A 28 20.56 6.50 -14.44
C PRO A 28 19.91 7.88 -14.23
N LEU A 29 19.88 8.72 -15.26
CA LEU A 29 19.20 10.02 -15.19
C LEU A 29 17.69 9.84 -15.05
N ARG A 30 17.08 8.91 -15.81
CA ARG A 30 15.65 8.60 -15.67
C ARG A 30 15.31 8.16 -14.26
N GLN A 31 16.10 7.24 -13.71
CA GLN A 31 15.91 6.77 -12.34
C GLN A 31 15.98 7.93 -11.35
N TRP A 32 17.03 8.76 -11.44
CA TRP A 32 17.19 9.91 -10.56
C TRP A 32 16.01 10.91 -10.65
N ILE A 33 15.54 11.22 -11.87
CA ILE A 33 14.38 12.12 -12.03
C ILE A 33 13.12 11.48 -11.43
N CYS A 34 12.88 10.18 -11.66
CA CYS A 34 11.73 9.48 -11.08
C CYS A 34 11.78 9.48 -9.54
N ASP A 35 12.95 9.23 -8.96
CA ASP A 35 13.14 9.26 -7.50
C ASP A 35 12.88 10.66 -6.95
N ALA A 36 13.46 11.69 -7.57
CA ALA A 36 13.25 13.08 -7.17
C ALA A 36 11.78 13.51 -7.31
N ALA A 37 11.12 13.15 -8.41
CA ALA A 37 9.70 13.43 -8.63
C ALA A 37 8.83 12.71 -7.60
N THR A 38 9.19 11.49 -7.20
CA THR A 38 8.49 10.74 -6.15
C THR A 38 8.62 11.44 -4.80
N CYS A 39 9.81 11.94 -4.44
CA CYS A 39 9.99 12.71 -3.22
C CYS A 39 9.11 13.97 -3.19
N VAL A 40 9.10 14.76 -4.27
CA VAL A 40 8.28 15.98 -4.38
C VAL A 40 6.79 15.63 -4.34
N ALA A 41 6.37 14.59 -5.06
CA ALA A 41 4.97 14.15 -5.06
C ALA A 41 4.52 13.71 -3.65
N ALA A 42 5.37 13.01 -2.91
CA ALA A 42 5.09 12.60 -1.54
C ALA A 42 4.96 13.81 -0.59
N GLU A 43 5.82 14.81 -0.72
CA GLU A 43 5.75 16.06 0.06
C GLU A 43 4.46 16.83 -0.25
N VAL A 44 4.15 17.06 -1.53
CA VAL A 44 2.91 17.74 -1.95
C VAL A 44 1.67 16.99 -1.47
N GLN A 45 1.66 15.66 -1.56
CA GLN A 45 0.54 14.85 -1.07
C GLN A 45 0.37 15.01 0.45
N ARG A 46 1.47 15.02 1.21
CA ARG A 46 1.46 15.21 2.67
C ARG A 46 0.94 16.60 3.05
N ASP A 47 1.43 17.64 2.40
CA ASP A 47 1.00 19.02 2.66
C ASP A 47 -0.48 19.22 2.31
N TYR A 48 -0.93 18.62 1.21
CA TYR A 48 -2.33 18.71 0.81
C TYR A 48 -3.26 17.92 1.76
N LEU A 49 -2.80 16.80 2.31
CA LEU A 49 -3.51 16.09 3.38
C LEU A 49 -3.63 16.97 4.63
N ASN A 50 -2.50 17.53 5.12
CA ASN A 50 -2.49 18.40 6.30
C ASN A 50 -3.41 19.61 6.11
N PHE A 51 -3.35 20.26 4.95
CA PHE A 51 -4.25 21.36 4.60
C PHE A 51 -5.72 20.95 4.74
N ARG A 52 -6.12 19.77 4.23
CA ARG A 52 -7.52 19.30 4.38
C ARG A 52 -7.90 19.08 5.84
N LEU A 53 -7.02 18.45 6.61
CA LEU A 53 -7.25 18.18 8.03
C LEU A 53 -7.43 19.46 8.86
N ASP A 54 -6.60 20.47 8.60
CA ASP A 54 -6.69 21.78 9.26
C ASP A 54 -8.02 22.50 8.96
N HIS A 55 -8.67 22.15 7.85
CA HIS A 55 -9.98 22.67 7.45
C HIS A 55 -11.14 21.73 7.81
N GLY A 56 -10.88 20.65 8.55
CA GLY A 56 -11.90 19.66 8.92
C GLY A 56 -12.45 18.86 7.73
N LEU A 57 -11.71 18.80 6.63
CA LEU A 57 -12.09 18.05 5.43
C LEU A 57 -11.37 16.71 5.42
N VAL A 58 -12.12 15.63 5.19
CA VAL A 58 -11.58 14.26 5.13
C VAL A 58 -12.20 13.56 3.93
N THR A 59 -11.37 13.10 2.99
CA THR A 59 -11.80 12.26 1.87
C THR A 59 -11.82 10.78 2.26
N TYR A 60 -12.43 9.92 1.44
CA TYR A 60 -12.37 8.48 1.67
C TYR A 60 -10.94 7.93 1.70
N GLY A 61 -10.08 8.41 0.81
CA GLY A 61 -8.66 8.02 0.79
C GLY A 61 -7.95 8.42 2.09
N ASP A 62 -8.28 9.59 2.63
CA ASP A 62 -7.71 10.07 3.89
C ASP A 62 -8.10 9.18 5.06
N GLN A 63 -9.33 8.67 5.10
CA GLN A 63 -9.76 7.78 6.18
C GLN A 63 -8.91 6.51 6.24
N ILE A 64 -8.60 5.93 5.07
CA ILE A 64 -7.79 4.72 4.98
C ILE A 64 -6.33 5.02 5.35
N ALA A 65 -5.76 6.11 4.81
CA ALA A 65 -4.38 6.52 5.12
C ALA A 65 -4.18 6.84 6.60
N LEU A 66 -5.11 7.58 7.21
CA LEU A 66 -5.05 7.91 8.64
C LEU A 66 -5.24 6.66 9.52
N ALA A 67 -6.10 5.72 9.11
CA ALA A 67 -6.25 4.47 9.82
C ALA A 67 -4.96 3.63 9.77
N GLU A 68 -4.26 3.61 8.64
CA GLU A 68 -2.93 2.99 8.55
C GLU A 68 -1.94 3.65 9.51
N GLU A 69 -1.86 4.98 9.52
CA GLU A 69 -0.96 5.72 10.42
C GLU A 69 -1.26 5.42 11.91
N LEU A 70 -2.53 5.33 12.29
CA LEU A 70 -2.93 4.95 13.65
C LEU A 70 -2.52 3.52 14.00
N LEU A 71 -2.58 2.59 13.04
CA LEU A 71 -2.16 1.19 13.22
C LEU A 71 -0.64 1.01 13.26
N GLN A 72 0.13 2.00 12.80
CA GLN A 72 1.59 2.05 12.97
C GLN A 72 2.00 2.73 14.30
N HIS A 73 1.13 3.53 14.90
CA HIS A 73 1.40 4.21 16.17
C HIS A 73 1.28 3.23 17.37
N PRO A 74 2.34 2.99 18.17
CA PRO A 74 2.38 1.92 19.18
C PRO A 74 1.21 1.91 20.16
N GLU A 75 0.85 3.08 20.70
CA GLU A 75 -0.24 3.20 21.68
C GLU A 75 -1.64 3.13 21.02
N ALA A 76 -1.78 3.66 19.81
CA ALA A 76 -3.09 3.72 19.15
C ALA A 76 -3.43 2.35 18.55
N ALA A 77 -2.46 1.70 17.91
CA ALA A 77 -2.57 0.35 17.39
C ALA A 77 -2.97 -0.64 18.48
N ARG A 78 -2.33 -0.58 19.65
CA ARG A 78 -2.68 -1.42 20.81
C ARG A 78 -4.13 -1.21 21.21
N ARG A 79 -4.56 0.04 21.38
CA ARG A 79 -5.94 0.37 21.76
C ARG A 79 -6.96 -0.09 20.72
N ILE A 80 -6.67 0.10 19.44
CA ILE A 80 -7.55 -0.36 18.35
C ILE A 80 -7.70 -1.89 18.38
N ARG A 81 -6.61 -2.62 18.60
CA ARG A 81 -6.62 -4.09 18.67
C ARG A 81 -7.27 -4.62 19.97
N ASP A 82 -7.22 -3.84 21.05
CA ASP A 82 -7.93 -4.08 22.31
C ASP A 82 -9.46 -3.95 22.17
N GLU A 83 -9.98 -3.37 21.07
CA GLU A 83 -11.42 -3.39 20.76
C GLU A 83 -11.91 -4.76 20.24
N HIS A 84 -11.00 -5.72 20.06
CA HIS A 84 -11.34 -7.10 19.69
C HIS A 84 -12.15 -7.25 18.40
N PHE A 85 -11.90 -6.38 17.40
CA PHE A 85 -12.59 -6.41 16.12
C PHE A 85 -12.60 -7.80 15.48
N ARG A 86 -13.76 -8.19 14.96
CA ARG A 86 -13.96 -9.34 14.09
C ARG A 86 -14.32 -8.80 12.72
N VAL A 87 -13.47 -9.07 11.74
CA VAL A 87 -13.59 -8.54 10.40
C VAL A 87 -14.04 -9.65 9.46
N ILE A 88 -15.10 -9.36 8.70
CA ILE A 88 -15.53 -10.17 7.56
C ILE A 88 -15.37 -9.27 6.35
N LEU A 89 -14.42 -9.59 5.49
CA LEU A 89 -14.15 -8.87 4.26
C LEU A 89 -14.82 -9.62 3.10
N ASP A 90 -15.89 -9.04 2.58
CA ASP A 90 -16.54 -9.53 1.35
C ASP A 90 -15.88 -8.91 0.10
N GLU A 91 -16.02 -9.58 -1.04
CA GLU A 91 -15.40 -9.20 -2.31
C GLU A 91 -13.91 -8.84 -2.18
N ALA A 92 -13.15 -9.66 -1.45
CA ALA A 92 -11.76 -9.38 -1.11
C ALA A 92 -10.85 -9.17 -2.35
N GLN A 93 -11.21 -9.74 -3.50
CA GLN A 93 -10.48 -9.55 -4.76
C GLN A 93 -10.56 -8.12 -5.31
N ASP A 94 -11.62 -7.38 -4.99
CA ASP A 94 -11.83 -6.00 -5.45
C ASP A 94 -11.33 -4.96 -4.44
N THR A 95 -10.78 -5.40 -3.30
CA THR A 95 -10.29 -4.53 -2.24
C THR A 95 -8.90 -3.97 -2.58
N GLU A 96 -8.74 -2.66 -2.39
CA GLU A 96 -7.47 -1.97 -2.58
C GLU A 96 -6.43 -2.41 -1.52
N PRO A 97 -5.13 -2.53 -1.86
CA PRO A 97 -4.14 -3.14 -0.96
C PRO A 97 -4.06 -2.53 0.44
N LEU A 98 -4.22 -1.21 0.54
CA LEU A 98 -4.11 -0.47 1.79
C LEU A 98 -5.34 -0.70 2.67
N GLN A 99 -6.54 -0.68 2.09
CA GLN A 99 -7.78 -1.00 2.82
C GLN A 99 -7.72 -2.42 3.40
N PHE A 100 -7.24 -3.38 2.62
CA PHE A 100 -7.01 -4.74 3.09
C PHE A 100 -6.06 -4.78 4.29
N SER A 101 -4.92 -4.08 4.18
CA SER A 101 -3.90 -4.03 5.22
C SER A 101 -4.46 -3.46 6.52
N VAL A 102 -5.18 -2.34 6.46
CA VAL A 102 -5.81 -1.70 7.63
C VAL A 102 -6.75 -2.66 8.36
N LEU A 103 -7.63 -3.34 7.61
CA LEU A 103 -8.60 -4.28 8.17
C LEU A 103 -7.92 -5.50 8.82
N LEU A 104 -6.86 -6.02 8.19
CA LEU A 104 -6.08 -7.13 8.71
C LEU A 104 -5.34 -6.73 10.00
N GLU A 105 -4.68 -5.56 9.97
CA GLU A 105 -3.89 -5.03 11.08
C GLU A 105 -4.76 -4.72 12.31
N ALA A 106 -6.00 -4.28 12.12
CA ALA A 106 -6.96 -4.07 13.20
C ALA A 106 -7.40 -5.38 13.88
N ALA A 107 -7.36 -6.52 13.19
CA ALA A 107 -7.76 -7.83 13.71
C ALA A 107 -6.62 -8.58 14.43
N ARG A 108 -5.40 -8.05 14.41
CA ARG A 108 -4.23 -8.61 15.12
C ARG A 108 -4.37 -8.50 16.65
N PRO A 109 -3.60 -9.28 17.43
CA PRO A 109 -3.61 -9.16 18.88
C PRO A 109 -2.94 -7.85 19.36
N PRO A 110 -3.29 -7.31 20.55
CA PRO A 110 -2.80 -6.02 21.05
C PRO A 110 -1.28 -5.91 21.16
N GLU A 111 -0.61 -7.01 21.49
CA GLU A 111 0.84 -7.14 21.61
C GLU A 111 1.57 -7.22 20.25
N ALA A 112 0.84 -7.24 19.14
CA ALA A 112 1.42 -7.27 17.82
C ALA A 112 2.24 -6.00 17.52
N THR A 113 3.42 -6.19 16.94
CA THR A 113 4.32 -5.11 16.52
C THR A 113 4.70 -5.30 15.05
N GLY A 114 5.26 -4.25 14.44
CA GLY A 114 5.62 -4.25 13.02
C GLY A 114 4.40 -4.37 12.10
N VAL A 115 4.66 -4.66 10.82
CA VAL A 115 3.63 -4.82 9.79
C VAL A 115 3.53 -6.29 9.43
N TRP A 116 2.36 -6.90 9.61
CA TRP A 116 2.20 -8.34 9.45
C TRP A 116 2.56 -8.82 8.04
N LEU A 117 2.23 -8.04 7.02
CA LEU A 117 2.55 -8.39 5.63
C LEU A 117 4.07 -8.49 5.35
N GLN A 118 4.89 -7.86 6.18
CA GLN A 118 6.35 -7.90 6.08
C GLN A 118 6.93 -9.00 6.97
N ASP A 119 6.54 -9.02 8.24
CA ASP A 119 7.20 -9.83 9.27
C ASP A 119 6.51 -11.18 9.52
N ARG A 120 5.25 -11.31 9.09
CA ARG A 120 4.35 -12.48 9.28
C ARG A 120 4.21 -12.94 10.74
N HIS A 121 4.59 -12.10 11.70
CA HIS A 121 4.56 -12.38 13.13
C HIS A 121 3.27 -11.86 13.78
N LEU A 122 2.64 -12.68 14.65
CA LEU A 122 1.37 -12.36 15.35
C LEU A 122 0.31 -11.82 14.39
N GLY A 123 -0.16 -12.69 13.49
CA GLY A 123 -1.25 -12.39 12.57
C GLY A 123 -2.60 -12.17 13.26
N PRO A 124 -3.67 -11.96 12.47
CA PRO A 124 -5.02 -11.85 13.00
C PRO A 124 -5.34 -12.99 13.95
N ARG A 125 -6.06 -12.69 15.03
CA ARG A 125 -6.46 -13.73 15.98
C ARG A 125 -7.35 -14.77 15.28
N PRO A 126 -7.27 -16.05 15.66
CA PRO A 126 -8.16 -17.08 15.11
C PRO A 126 -9.63 -16.66 15.22
N GLY A 127 -10.35 -16.67 14.09
CA GLY A 127 -11.76 -16.26 14.01
C GLY A 127 -12.03 -14.76 14.05
N HIS A 128 -10.99 -13.90 14.07
CA HIS A 128 -11.14 -12.44 14.03
C HIS A 128 -11.00 -11.84 12.63
N PHE A 129 -10.61 -12.62 11.64
CA PHE A 129 -10.51 -12.17 10.26
C PHE A 129 -10.95 -13.28 9.32
N CYS A 130 -11.93 -12.96 8.48
CA CYS A 130 -12.46 -13.85 7.45
C CYS A 130 -12.57 -13.06 6.14
N MET A 131 -12.32 -13.74 5.03
CA MET A 131 -12.45 -13.17 3.69
C MET A 131 -13.37 -14.05 2.86
N VAL A 132 -14.20 -13.41 2.03
CA VAL A 132 -15.09 -14.04 1.06
C VAL A 132 -14.81 -13.42 -0.31
N GLY A 133 -14.79 -14.24 -1.36
CA GLY A 133 -14.49 -13.78 -2.72
C GLY A 133 -13.95 -14.87 -3.64
N ASP A 134 -13.68 -14.51 -4.89
CA ASP A 134 -13.04 -15.40 -5.87
C ASP A 134 -11.51 -15.31 -5.80
N PHE A 135 -10.92 -16.28 -5.10
CA PHE A 135 -9.47 -16.33 -4.90
C PHE A 135 -8.66 -16.61 -6.18
N GLN A 136 -9.28 -17.14 -7.24
CA GLN A 136 -8.59 -17.41 -8.52
C GLN A 136 -8.24 -16.12 -9.28
N GLN A 137 -8.94 -15.02 -8.99
CA GLN A 137 -8.73 -13.70 -9.59
C GLN A 137 -7.91 -12.77 -8.66
N SER A 138 -7.62 -13.19 -7.43
CA SER A 138 -6.99 -12.32 -6.43
C SER A 138 -5.46 -12.32 -6.53
N ILE A 139 -4.86 -11.14 -6.70
CA ILE A 139 -3.40 -10.93 -6.55
C ILE A 139 -2.91 -11.08 -5.11
N TYR A 140 -3.83 -11.24 -4.15
CA TYR A 140 -3.55 -11.37 -2.72
C TYR A 140 -3.55 -12.81 -2.21
N TRP A 141 -3.67 -13.83 -3.07
CA TRP A 141 -3.75 -15.23 -2.65
C TRP A 141 -2.57 -15.65 -1.73
N GLN A 142 -1.36 -15.13 -1.96
CA GLN A 142 -0.17 -15.37 -1.11
C GLN A 142 -0.24 -14.70 0.27
N ARG A 143 -1.18 -13.79 0.49
CA ARG A 143 -1.44 -13.11 1.78
C ARG A 143 -2.56 -13.79 2.56
N ALA A 144 -3.42 -14.55 1.88
CA ALA A 144 -4.59 -15.22 2.41
C ALA A 144 -4.34 -16.61 3.01
N ASP A 145 -3.11 -17.13 2.96
CA ASP A 145 -2.74 -18.38 3.64
C ASP A 145 -2.64 -18.15 5.16
N LEU A 146 -3.80 -17.90 5.78
CA LEU A 146 -4.03 -17.80 7.21
C LEU A 146 -4.33 -19.18 7.82
N SER A 147 -4.24 -20.25 7.02
CA SER A 147 -4.70 -21.61 7.34
C SER A 147 -3.64 -22.60 7.78
N SER A 148 -2.39 -22.18 8.02
CA SER A 148 -1.29 -23.12 8.32
C SER A 148 -0.55 -22.84 9.63
N ILE A 149 -1.26 -22.46 10.69
CA ILE A 149 -0.73 -22.52 12.07
C ILE A 149 -1.80 -23.10 12.99
N SER A 150 -1.80 -24.44 13.09
CA SER A 150 -2.31 -25.20 14.26
C SER A 150 -1.13 -25.63 15.11
#